data_AF-A0A429WSN8-F1
#
_entry.id   AF-A0A429WSN8-F1
#
_cell.length_a   1.000
_cell.length_b   1.000
_cell.length_c   1.000
_cell.angle_alpha   90.00
_cell.angle_beta   90.00
_cell.angle_gamma   90.00
#
_symmetry.space_group_name_H-M   'P 1'
#
loop_
_entity.id
_entity.type
_entity.pdbx_description
1 polymer ?
#
loop_
_entity_poly.entity_id
_entity_poly.type
_entity_poly.pdbx_seq_one_letter_code
_entity_poly.pdbx_strand_id
1 'polypeptide(L)'
;MRSPPPLADEAVDRLFSALVLRYGTPFLDRWRDLDLAVVKHDWALELACFAGNLQALRFGLDHLPEKPPTVMDFKRLCHAMPATVEAVRYSGNVRSPTTAEREAMRELSARIKAGSIFAKPGRQWAADLIRDDSAGWRNGHTFRATPASLAMARDALREPLSFEETQP
;
A
#
# COMPACT_ATOMS: atom_id res chain seq x y z
N MET A 1 14.31 11.58 -10.94
CA MET A 1 12.99 11.45 -11.60
C MET A 1 12.27 12.78 -11.44
N ARG A 2 11.85 13.43 -12.53
CA ARG A 2 11.14 14.71 -12.46
C ARG A 2 9.68 14.39 -12.08
N SER A 3 9.15 14.96 -11.00
CA SER A 3 7.74 14.82 -10.66
C SER A 3 6.89 15.33 -11.83
N PRO A 4 5.77 14.66 -12.16
CA PRO A 4 4.88 15.14 -13.22
C PRO A 4 4.34 16.53 -12.84
N PRO A 5 4.17 17.45 -13.81
CA PRO A 5 3.56 18.74 -13.54
C PRO A 5 2.12 18.54 -13.03
N PRO A 6 1.60 19.45 -12.18
CA PRO A 6 0.24 19.39 -11.69
C PRO A 6 -0.76 19.33 -12.85
N LEU A 7 -1.92 18.72 -12.59
CA LEU A 7 -3.03 18.76 -13.54
C LEU A 7 -3.41 20.23 -13.82
N ALA A 8 -3.79 20.54 -15.06
CA ALA A 8 -4.20 21.90 -15.42
C ALA A 8 -5.39 22.37 -14.58
N ASP A 9 -5.34 23.61 -14.08
CA ASP A 9 -6.37 24.19 -13.21
C ASP A 9 -7.77 24.08 -13.82
N GLU A 10 -7.90 24.31 -15.14
CA GLU A 10 -9.17 24.19 -15.85
C GLU A 10 -9.77 22.77 -15.80
N ALA A 11 -8.92 21.73 -15.81
CA ALA A 11 -9.39 20.35 -15.69
C ALA A 11 -9.89 20.05 -14.26
N VAL A 12 -9.22 20.60 -13.24
CA VAL A 12 -9.65 20.51 -11.84
C VAL A 12 -10.96 21.26 -11.62
N ASP A 13 -11.11 22.45 -12.20
CA ASP A 13 -12.35 23.23 -12.11
C ASP A 13 -13.55 22.51 -12.73
N ARG A 14 -13.36 21.88 -13.90
CA ARG A 14 -14.39 21.05 -14.54
C ARG A 14 -14.73 19.82 -13.70
N LEU A 15 -13.73 19.20 -13.07
CA LEU A 15 -13.92 18.06 -12.17
C LEU A 15 -14.74 18.47 -10.93
N PHE A 16 -14.38 19.58 -10.28
CA PHE A 16 -15.13 20.11 -9.13
C PHE A 16 -16.56 20.48 -9.54
N SER A 17 -16.76 21.10 -10.70
CA SER A 17 -18.09 21.41 -11.22
C SER A 17 -18.93 20.14 -11.39
N ALA A 18 -18.35 19.07 -11.95
CA ALA A 18 -19.04 17.79 -12.10
C ALA A 18 -19.39 17.16 -10.74
N LEU A 19 -18.50 17.20 -9.75
CA LEU A 19 -18.75 16.66 -8.41
C LEU A 19 -19.84 17.47 -7.68
N VAL A 20 -19.81 18.79 -7.77
CA VAL A 20 -20.86 19.65 -7.22
C VAL A 20 -22.21 19.39 -7.90
N LEU A 21 -22.25 19.16 -9.21
CA LEU A 21 -23.49 18.84 -9.92
C LEU A 21 -24.09 17.50 -9.48
N ARG A 22 -23.28 16.50 -9.13
CA ARG A 22 -23.76 15.18 -8.71
C ARG A 22 -24.14 15.10 -7.24
N TYR A 23 -23.37 15.76 -6.38
CA TYR A 23 -23.52 15.64 -4.93
C TYR A 23 -24.14 16.87 -4.27
N GLY A 24 -24.09 18.04 -4.92
CA GLY A 24 -24.55 19.30 -4.36
C GLY A 24 -23.76 19.75 -3.13
N THR A 25 -24.48 20.37 -2.19
CA THR A 25 -23.97 20.88 -0.91
C THR A 25 -23.13 19.87 -0.13
N PRO A 26 -23.51 18.57 -0.01
CA PRO A 26 -22.68 17.55 0.65
C PRO A 26 -21.22 17.50 0.23
N PHE A 27 -20.90 17.76 -1.04
CA PHE A 27 -19.50 17.78 -1.49
C PHE A 27 -18.76 19.02 -1.02
N LEU A 28 -19.39 20.20 -1.13
CA LEU A 28 -18.81 21.46 -0.70
C LEU A 28 -18.66 21.55 0.83
N ASP A 29 -19.59 20.96 1.57
CA ASP A 29 -19.59 20.94 3.03
C ASP A 29 -18.37 20.25 3.62
N ARG A 30 -17.76 19.31 2.90
CA ARG A 30 -16.50 18.66 3.33
C ARG A 30 -15.33 19.64 3.44
N TRP A 31 -15.41 20.77 2.75
CA TRP A 31 -14.34 21.76 2.65
C TRP A 31 -14.77 23.15 3.14
N ARG A 32 -15.89 23.24 3.87
CA ARG A 32 -16.53 24.50 4.27
C ARG A 32 -15.59 25.47 4.97
N ASP A 33 -14.70 24.96 5.82
CA ASP A 33 -13.79 25.76 6.64
C ASP A 33 -12.39 25.89 6.02
N LEU A 34 -12.21 25.45 4.77
CA LEU A 34 -10.94 25.48 4.05
C LEU A 34 -11.03 26.40 2.82
N ASP A 35 -9.90 26.98 2.44
CA ASP A 35 -9.80 27.69 1.18
C ASP A 35 -9.92 26.69 0.02
N LEU A 36 -11.00 26.82 -0.75
CA LEU A 36 -11.30 25.94 -1.88
C LEU A 36 -10.21 26.00 -2.96
N ALA A 37 -9.49 27.12 -3.09
CA ALA A 37 -8.36 27.23 -4.02
C ALA A 37 -7.20 26.30 -3.61
N VAL A 38 -6.92 26.22 -2.30
CA VAL A 38 -5.90 25.30 -1.75
C VAL A 38 -6.34 23.85 -1.94
N VAL A 39 -7.62 23.54 -1.72
CA VAL A 39 -8.14 22.18 -1.94
C VAL A 39 -8.04 21.78 -3.41
N LYS A 40 -8.39 22.68 -4.35
CA LYS A 40 -8.23 22.42 -5.78
C LYS A 40 -6.76 22.22 -6.17
N HIS A 41 -5.85 23.00 -5.60
CA HIS A 41 -4.42 22.82 -5.82
C HIS A 41 -3.92 21.45 -5.36
N ASP A 42 -4.35 20.99 -4.19
CA ASP A 42 -4.06 19.65 -3.69
C ASP A 42 -4.58 18.56 -4.64
N TRP A 43 -5.82 18.71 -5.12
CA TRP A 43 -6.37 17.81 -6.15
C TRP A 43 -5.57 17.83 -7.45
N ALA A 44 -5.07 18.99 -7.88
CA ALA A 44 -4.24 19.12 -9.08
C ALA A 44 -2.93 18.33 -8.96
N LEU A 45 -2.29 18.38 -7.79
CA LEU A 45 -1.05 17.67 -7.50
C LEU A 45 -1.29 16.15 -7.43
N GLU A 46 -2.31 15.72 -6.70
CA GLU A 46 -2.58 14.30 -6.52
C GLU A 46 -3.01 13.60 -7.81
N LEU A 47 -3.76 14.31 -8.67
CA LEU A 47 -4.22 13.79 -9.96
C LEU A 47 -3.26 14.07 -11.12
N ALA A 48 -2.08 14.65 -10.86
CA ALA A 48 -1.04 14.92 -11.85
C ALA A 48 -0.63 13.67 -12.64
N CYS A 49 -0.69 12.48 -12.03
CA CYS A 49 -0.40 11.22 -12.69
C CYS A 49 -1.34 10.90 -13.87
N PHE A 50 -2.52 11.53 -13.94
CA PHE A 50 -3.49 11.38 -15.02
C PHE A 50 -3.43 12.49 -16.07
N ALA A 51 -2.49 13.43 -15.98
CA ALA A 51 -2.36 14.51 -16.96
C ALA A 51 -2.22 14.00 -18.41
N GLY A 52 -1.58 12.84 -18.61
CA GLY A 52 -1.45 12.17 -19.91
C GLY A 52 -2.60 11.22 -20.27
N ASN A 53 -3.58 10.99 -19.38
CA ASN A 53 -4.70 10.08 -19.60
C ASN A 53 -5.99 10.60 -18.93
N LEU A 54 -6.64 11.57 -19.58
CA LEU A 54 -7.91 12.13 -19.09
C LEU A 54 -9.09 11.13 -19.13
N GLN A 55 -8.96 10.03 -19.88
CA GLN A 55 -9.99 8.97 -19.90
C GLN A 55 -10.12 8.30 -18.52
N ALA A 56 -9.03 8.21 -17.75
CA ALA A 56 -9.09 7.70 -16.38
C ALA A 56 -9.92 8.60 -15.46
N LEU A 57 -9.81 9.93 -15.62
CA LEU A 57 -10.63 10.90 -14.87
C LEU A 57 -12.11 10.79 -15.25
N ARG A 58 -12.39 10.61 -16.55
CA ARG A 58 -13.76 10.37 -17.05
C ARG A 58 -14.34 9.07 -16.46
N PHE A 59 -13.57 7.99 -16.47
CA PHE A 59 -13.97 6.73 -15.86
C PHE A 59 -14.29 6.89 -14.37
N GLY A 60 -13.45 7.61 -13.62
CA GLY A 60 -13.69 7.90 -12.21
C GLY A 60 -14.99 8.68 -11.98
N LEU A 61 -15.31 9.64 -12.85
CA LEU A 61 -16.59 10.35 -12.82
C LEU A 61 -17.77 9.42 -13.11
N ASP A 62 -17.64 8.44 -13.99
CA ASP A 62 -18.75 7.53 -14.32
C ASP A 62 -19.02 6.50 -13.21
N HIS A 63 -18.05 6.24 -12.33
CA HIS A 63 -18.12 5.24 -11.25
C HIS A 63 -18.16 5.88 -9.86
N LEU A 64 -18.83 7.02 -9.75
CA LEU A 64 -18.90 7.78 -8.51
C LEU A 64 -19.73 7.05 -7.42
N PRO A 65 -19.25 7.00 -6.16
CA PRO A 65 -19.95 6.37 -5.05
C PRO A 65 -21.15 7.20 -4.56
N GLU A 66 -22.00 6.63 -3.71
CA GLU A 66 -23.14 7.36 -3.13
C GLU A 66 -22.72 8.57 -2.29
N LYS A 67 -21.62 8.45 -1.53
CA LYS A 67 -21.07 9.55 -0.72
C LYS A 67 -20.04 10.35 -1.52
N PRO A 68 -19.95 11.69 -1.34
CA PRO A 68 -18.97 12.49 -2.06
C PRO A 68 -17.54 12.02 -1.79
N PRO A 69 -16.67 11.78 -2.79
CA PRO A 69 -15.34 11.22 -2.59
C PRO A 69 -14.31 12.25 -2.10
N THR A 70 -13.24 11.80 -1.44
CA THR A 70 -12.00 12.59 -1.29
C THR A 70 -11.12 12.46 -2.54
N VAL A 71 -10.07 13.28 -2.66
CA VAL A 71 -9.10 13.19 -3.76
C VAL A 71 -8.51 11.78 -3.89
N MET A 72 -8.17 11.15 -2.77
CA MET A 72 -7.60 9.80 -2.76
C MET A 72 -8.61 8.74 -3.15
N ASP A 73 -9.87 8.89 -2.74
CA ASP A 73 -10.95 7.99 -3.16
C ASP A 73 -11.17 8.11 -4.68
N PHE A 74 -11.23 9.33 -5.19
CA PHE A 74 -11.40 9.59 -6.61
C PHE A 74 -10.22 9.07 -7.43
N LYS A 75 -8.98 9.25 -6.96
CA LYS A 75 -7.77 8.70 -7.56
C LYS A 75 -7.81 7.18 -7.66
N ARG A 76 -8.34 6.49 -6.63
CA ARG A 76 -8.55 5.03 -6.68
C ARG A 76 -9.58 4.63 -7.74
N LEU A 77 -10.67 5.37 -7.88
CA LEU A 77 -11.66 5.13 -8.95
C LEU A 77 -11.03 5.27 -10.33
N CYS A 78 -10.21 6.30 -10.53
CA CYS A 78 -9.49 6.50 -11.80
C CYS A 78 -8.52 5.35 -12.09
N HIS A 79 -7.82 4.84 -11.08
CA HIS A 79 -6.93 3.68 -11.23
C HIS A 79 -7.66 2.35 -11.45
N ALA A 80 -8.94 2.26 -11.09
CA ALA A 80 -9.75 1.07 -11.34
C ALA A 80 -10.16 0.94 -12.82
N MET A 81 -9.86 1.94 -13.66
CA MET A 81 -10.08 1.85 -15.10
C MET A 81 -9.35 0.63 -15.66
N PRO A 82 -10.06 -0.31 -16.31
CA PRO A 82 -9.43 -1.46 -16.94
C PRO A 82 -8.43 -0.98 -18.00
N ALA A 83 -7.20 -1.50 -17.97
CA ALA A 83 -6.24 -1.22 -19.03
C ALA A 83 -6.85 -1.71 -20.35
N THR A 84 -7.09 -0.80 -21.30
CA THR A 84 -7.44 -1.22 -22.65
C THR A 84 -6.26 -2.02 -23.20
N VAL A 85 -6.52 -3.10 -23.93
CA VAL A 85 -5.49 -4.00 -24.49
C VAL A 85 -4.46 -3.25 -25.34
N GLU A 86 -4.84 -2.07 -25.87
CA GLU A 86 -3.95 -1.16 -26.59
C GLU A 86 -2.99 -0.36 -25.69
N ALA A 87 -3.39 0.03 -24.47
CA ALA A 87 -2.52 0.75 -23.52
C ALA A 87 -1.37 -0.13 -23.00
N VAL A 88 -1.54 -1.45 -23.00
CA VAL A 88 -0.47 -2.42 -22.67
C VAL A 88 0.62 -2.44 -23.74
N ARG A 89 0.36 -1.93 -24.97
CA ARG A 89 1.33 -1.96 -26.07
C ARG A 89 2.37 -0.84 -26.05
N TYR A 90 2.25 0.16 -25.17
CA TYR A 90 3.23 1.24 -25.07
C TYR A 90 3.71 1.47 -23.63
N SER A 91 4.39 0.47 -23.07
CA SER A 91 5.54 0.74 -22.19
C SER A 91 6.78 0.73 -23.09
N GLY A 92 7.33 1.90 -23.37
CA GLY A 92 8.50 2.06 -24.21
C GLY A 92 9.65 1.18 -23.73
N ASN A 93 10.21 0.37 -24.64
CA ASN A 93 11.45 -0.37 -24.51
C ASN A 93 11.75 -0.91 -23.10
N VAL A 94 10.85 -1.72 -22.52
CA VAL A 94 11.28 -2.61 -21.43
C VAL A 94 12.20 -3.62 -22.08
N ARG A 95 13.51 -3.41 -21.92
CA ARG A 95 14.52 -4.39 -22.35
C ARG A 95 14.10 -5.72 -21.76
N SER A 96 13.93 -6.73 -22.62
CA SER A 96 13.72 -8.10 -22.15
C SER A 96 14.80 -8.43 -21.12
N PRO A 97 14.45 -8.92 -19.92
CA PRO A 97 15.44 -9.28 -18.91
C PRO A 97 16.46 -10.25 -19.51
N THR A 98 17.73 -9.99 -19.26
CA THR A 98 18.85 -10.87 -19.65
C THR A 98 18.72 -12.23 -18.95
N THR A 99 19.42 -13.25 -19.45
CA THR A 99 19.42 -14.58 -18.84
C THR A 99 19.86 -14.53 -17.37
N ALA A 100 20.88 -13.73 -17.05
CA ALA A 100 21.36 -13.53 -15.68
C ALA A 100 20.29 -12.91 -14.76
N GLU A 101 19.55 -11.89 -15.23
CA GLU A 101 18.47 -11.27 -14.46
C GLU A 101 17.30 -12.25 -14.23
N ARG A 102 17.00 -13.10 -15.22
CA ARG A 102 15.97 -14.15 -15.09
C ARG A 102 16.37 -15.22 -14.08
N GLU A 103 17.63 -15.61 -14.06
CA GLU A 103 18.17 -16.58 -13.10
C GLU A 103 18.17 -16.00 -11.68
N ALA A 104 18.64 -14.76 -11.51
CA ALA A 104 18.60 -14.07 -10.22
C ALA A 104 17.17 -13.94 -9.68
N MET A 105 16.21 -13.62 -10.56
CA MET A 105 14.79 -13.56 -10.18
C MET A 105 14.25 -14.93 -9.76
N ARG A 106 14.58 -16.00 -10.49
CA ARG A 106 14.18 -17.38 -10.13
C ARG A 106 14.77 -17.79 -8.78
N GLU A 107 16.03 -17.48 -8.54
CA GLU A 107 16.72 -17.77 -7.28
C GLU A 107 16.07 -17.01 -6.11
N LEU A 108 15.82 -15.71 -6.27
CA LEU A 108 15.11 -14.93 -5.27
C LEU A 108 13.71 -15.51 -4.98
N SER A 109 12.98 -15.88 -6.03
CA SER A 109 11.66 -16.51 -5.91
C SER A 109 11.72 -17.83 -5.15
N ALA A 110 12.72 -18.67 -5.44
CA ALA A 110 12.94 -19.94 -4.76
C ALA A 110 13.26 -19.74 -3.28
N ARG A 111 14.07 -18.74 -2.94
CA ARG A 111 14.41 -18.39 -1.54
C ARG A 111 13.22 -17.84 -0.76
N ILE A 112 12.35 -17.05 -1.39
CA ILE A 112 11.08 -16.60 -0.80
C ILE A 112 10.17 -17.80 -0.56
N LYS A 113 10.00 -18.68 -1.55
CA LYS A 113 9.15 -19.88 -1.46
C LYS A 113 9.66 -20.88 -0.42
N ALA A 114 10.97 -20.97 -0.24
CA ALA A 114 11.60 -21.78 0.79
C ALA A 114 11.49 -21.17 2.21
N GLY A 115 10.87 -19.99 2.35
CA GLY A 115 10.74 -19.29 3.65
C GLY A 115 12.07 -18.81 4.24
N SER A 116 13.21 -19.09 3.59
CA SER A 116 14.56 -18.85 4.09
C SER A 116 14.87 -17.35 4.28
N ILE A 117 14.16 -16.46 3.59
CA ILE A 117 14.34 -15.01 3.73
C ILE A 117 13.72 -14.46 5.03
N PHE A 118 12.71 -15.12 5.58
CA PHE A 118 11.99 -14.67 6.79
C PHE A 118 12.02 -15.69 7.95
N ALA A 119 12.63 -16.86 7.74
CA ALA A 119 12.79 -17.88 8.75
C ALA A 119 13.77 -17.38 9.83
N LYS A 120 13.24 -16.76 10.88
CA LYS A 120 14.01 -16.59 12.12
C LYS A 120 14.42 -17.98 12.63
N PRO A 121 15.67 -18.17 13.08
CA PRO A 121 16.10 -19.39 13.78
C PRO A 121 15.05 -19.81 14.81
N GLY A 122 14.68 -21.10 14.83
CA GLY A 122 13.38 -21.59 15.31
C GLY A 122 12.91 -21.16 16.71
N ARG A 123 13.79 -20.62 17.56
CA ARG A 123 13.46 -20.10 18.90
C ARG A 123 13.73 -18.59 19.09
N GLN A 124 14.38 -17.92 18.14
CA GLN A 124 14.69 -16.49 18.26
C GLN A 124 13.43 -15.62 18.27
N TRP A 125 12.34 -16.06 17.64
CA TRP A 125 11.06 -15.35 17.71
C TRP A 125 10.53 -15.22 19.14
N ALA A 126 10.81 -16.20 20.01
CA ALA A 126 10.37 -16.20 21.40
C ALA A 126 11.15 -15.18 22.25
N ALA A 127 12.48 -15.12 22.05
CA ALA A 127 13.33 -14.13 22.72
C ALA A 127 12.99 -12.70 22.25
N ASP A 128 12.79 -12.51 20.95
CA ASP A 128 12.37 -11.23 20.39
C ASP A 128 11.02 -10.78 20.95
N LEU A 129 10.05 -11.68 21.07
CA LEU A 129 8.71 -11.36 21.59
C LEU A 129 8.77 -10.88 23.04
N ILE A 130 9.55 -11.55 23.90
CA ILE A 130 9.74 -11.15 25.31
C ILE A 130 10.43 -9.79 25.39
N ARG A 131 11.48 -9.57 24.57
CA ARG A 131 12.18 -8.28 24.52
C ARG A 131 11.23 -7.16 24.09
N ASP A 132 10.51 -7.34 23.00
CA ASP A 132 9.64 -6.31 22.44
C ASP A 132 8.46 -5.99 23.38
N ASP A 133 7.92 -6.98 24.10
CA ASP A 133 6.90 -6.79 25.14
C ASP A 133 7.44 -6.00 26.35
N SER A 134 8.65 -6.34 26.81
CA SER A 134 9.32 -5.62 27.91
C SER A 134 9.64 -4.17 27.54
N ALA A 135 10.00 -3.92 26.28
CA ALA A 135 10.22 -2.59 25.73
C ALA A 135 8.91 -1.80 25.52
N GLY A 136 7.77 -2.50 25.47
CA GLY A 136 6.46 -1.90 25.20
C GLY A 136 6.33 -1.30 23.80
N TRP A 137 7.26 -1.62 22.90
CA TRP A 137 7.41 -0.95 21.61
C TRP A 137 7.95 -1.89 20.55
N ARG A 138 7.30 -1.89 19.37
CA ARG A 138 7.70 -2.71 18.22
C ARG A 138 7.36 -1.97 16.93
N ASN A 139 8.27 -1.95 15.95
CA ASN A 139 8.06 -1.35 14.62
C ASN A 139 7.39 0.04 14.63
N GLY A 140 7.74 0.91 15.59
CA GLY A 140 7.22 2.28 15.64
C GLY A 140 5.85 2.44 16.29
N HIS A 141 5.32 1.41 16.96
CA HIS A 141 4.06 1.48 17.69
C HIS A 141 4.18 0.82 19.07
N THR A 142 3.26 1.19 19.97
CA THR A 142 3.11 0.53 21.27
C THR A 142 2.76 -0.94 21.06
N PHE A 143 3.40 -1.81 21.84
CA PHE A 143 3.24 -3.25 21.71
C PHE A 143 3.15 -3.91 23.09
N ARG A 144 2.17 -4.81 23.23
CA ARG A 144 1.98 -5.68 24.38
C ARG A 144 1.57 -7.06 23.88
N ALA A 145 2.34 -8.08 24.24
CA ALA A 145 2.02 -9.46 23.94
C ALA A 145 0.90 -9.95 24.89
N THR A 146 0.11 -10.92 24.42
CA THR A 146 -0.90 -11.54 25.28
C THR A 146 -0.22 -12.46 26.31
N PRO A 147 -0.84 -12.69 27.49
CA PRO A 147 -0.29 -13.61 28.50
C PRO A 147 -0.03 -15.02 27.95
N ALA A 148 -0.89 -15.51 27.05
CA ALA A 148 -0.72 -16.81 26.40
C ALA A 148 0.51 -16.83 25.47
N SER A 149 0.72 -15.78 24.68
CA SER A 149 1.89 -15.67 23.80
C SER A 149 3.20 -15.57 24.59
N LEU A 150 3.19 -14.90 25.75
CA LEU A 150 4.35 -14.85 26.65
C LEU A 150 4.64 -16.21 27.31
N ALA A 151 3.60 -16.96 27.68
CA ALA A 151 3.77 -18.31 28.22
C ALA A 151 4.39 -19.25 27.17
N MET A 152 3.89 -19.23 25.94
CA MET A 152 4.44 -20.00 24.82
C MET A 152 5.88 -19.62 24.49
N ALA A 153 6.21 -18.32 24.51
CA ALA A 153 7.58 -17.87 24.29
C ALA A 153 8.54 -18.33 25.40
N ARG A 154 8.10 -18.29 26.66
CA ARG A 154 8.90 -18.80 27.79
C ARG A 154 9.09 -20.32 27.72
N ASP A 155 8.04 -21.06 27.36
CA ASP A 155 8.09 -22.50 27.20
C ASP A 155 9.04 -22.90 26.05
N ALA A 156 8.97 -22.20 24.92
CA ALA A 156 9.86 -22.41 23.78
C ALA A 156 11.35 -22.14 24.08
N LEU A 157 11.66 -21.35 25.12
CA LEU A 157 13.02 -21.06 25.58
C LEU A 157 13.51 -21.98 26.71
N ARG A 158 12.64 -22.83 27.26
CA ARG A 158 13.02 -23.82 28.28
C ARG A 158 13.75 -24.98 27.59
N GLU A 159 14.93 -25.36 28.09
CA GLU A 159 15.65 -26.54 27.59
C GLU A 159 14.77 -27.80 27.73
N PRO A 160 14.76 -28.70 26.73
CA PRO A 160 14.14 -30.00 26.91
C PRO A 160 14.93 -30.76 27.98
N LEU A 161 14.22 -31.40 28.92
CA LEU A 161 14.81 -32.34 29.85
C LEU A 161 15.56 -33.40 29.03
N SER A 162 16.89 -33.44 29.17
CA SER A 162 17.72 -34.51 28.65
C SER A 162 17.27 -35.82 29.31
N PHE A 163 16.47 -36.60 28.58
CA PHE A 163 16.26 -37.99 28.93
C PHE A 163 17.56 -38.73 28.62
N GLU A 164 18.41 -38.90 29.63
CA GLU A 164 19.48 -39.90 29.59
C GLU A 164 18.83 -41.28 29.43
N GLU A 165 18.93 -41.86 28.24
CA GLU A 165 18.62 -43.27 27.98
C GLU A 165 19.53 -44.13 28.88
N THR A 166 18.97 -44.63 29.97
CA THR A 166 19.58 -45.70 30.76
C THR A 166 19.30 -47.02 30.04
N GLN A 167 20.32 -47.54 29.35
CA GLN A 167 20.33 -48.87 28.73
C GLN A 167 20.49 -49.94 29.84
N PRO A 168 19.74 -51.05 29.77
CA PRO A 168 20.36 -52.30 29.30
C PRO A 168 19.59 -52.99 28.17
#